data_AF-A0A538S1Q4-F1
#
_entry.id   AF-A0A538S1Q4-F1
#
_cell.length_a   1.000
_cell.length_b   1.000
_cell.length_c   1.000
_cell.angle_alpha   90.00
_cell.angle_beta   90.00
_cell.angle_gamma   90.00
#
_symmetry.space_group_name_H-M   'P 1'
#
loop_
_entity.id
_entity.type
_entity.pdbx_description
1 polymer ?
#
loop_
_entity_poly.entity_id
_entity_poly.type
_entity_poly.pdbx_seq_one_letter_code
_entity_poly.pdbx_strand_id
1 'polypeptide(L)'
;MSRVSRALRRRVRRRARGLCEYCNSCPELTGHDFTVDHVIPESRGGLTRMENLCWCCFWCNAFKQARTQAADRPARAAFQPTCG
;
A
#
# COMPACT_ATOMS: atom_id res chain seq x y z
N MET A 1 -9.56 -12.97 1.24
CA MET A 1 -9.01 -12.00 2.22
C MET A 1 -8.40 -12.77 3.37
N SER A 2 -7.19 -13.28 3.16
CA SER A 2 -6.40 -13.85 4.24
C SER A 2 -6.18 -12.80 5.33
N ARG A 3 -6.33 -13.24 6.58
CA ARG A 3 -6.24 -12.34 7.73
C ARG A 3 -4.77 -12.03 8.00
N VAL A 4 -4.27 -10.90 7.48
CA VAL A 4 -2.90 -10.43 7.79
C VAL A 4 -2.77 -10.22 9.31
N SER A 5 -1.88 -10.98 9.95
CA SER A 5 -1.70 -10.95 11.40
C SER A 5 -1.26 -9.57 11.89
N ARG A 6 -1.69 -9.17 13.09
CA ARG A 6 -1.34 -7.87 13.68
C ARG A 6 0.18 -7.68 13.87
N ALA A 7 0.91 -8.77 14.12
CA ALA A 7 2.37 -8.75 14.15
C ALA A 7 2.97 -8.44 12.77
N LEU A 8 2.45 -9.09 11.71
CA LEU A 8 2.90 -8.86 10.33
C LEU A 8 2.61 -7.44 9.87
N ARG A 9 1.41 -6.91 10.17
CA ARG A 9 1.06 -5.49 9.88
C ARG A 9 2.05 -4.52 10.52
N ARG A 10 2.42 -4.75 11.78
CA ARG A 10 3.41 -3.93 12.49
C ARG A 10 4.82 -4.02 11.90
N ARG A 11 5.21 -5.19 11.37
CA ARG A 11 6.49 -5.33 10.66
C ARG A 11 6.47 -4.55 9.35
N VAL A 12 5.41 -4.69 8.55
CA VAL A 12 5.24 -3.99 7.27
C VAL A 12 5.26 -2.47 7.48
N ARG A 13 4.50 -1.94 8.44
CA ARG A 13 4.54 -0.52 8.81
C ARG A 13 5.94 -0.04 9.20
N ARG A 14 6.67 -0.81 10.02
CA ARG A 14 8.03 -0.46 10.45
C ARG A 14 9.02 -0.45 9.30
N ARG A 15 8.94 -1.43 8.39
CA ARG A 15 9.75 -1.48 7.17
C ARG A 15 9.54 -0.22 6.33
N ALA A 16 8.28 0.17 6.15
CA ALA A 16 7.89 1.35 5.40
C ALA A 16 8.17 2.69 6.13
N ARG A 17 8.75 2.65 7.34
CA ARG A 17 8.96 3.83 8.20
C ARG A 17 7.67 4.61 8.49
N GLY A 18 6.51 3.95 8.40
CA GLY A 18 5.20 4.57 8.52
C GLY A 18 4.72 5.33 7.27
N LEU A 19 5.52 5.39 6.21
CA LEU A 19 5.21 6.08 4.95
C LEU A 19 4.59 5.13 3.94
N CYS A 20 3.78 5.64 3.02
CA CYS A 20 3.23 4.83 1.93
C CYS A 20 4.36 4.35 1.02
N GLU A 21 4.51 3.05 0.79
CA GLU A 21 5.56 2.53 -0.09
C GLU A 21 5.31 2.85 -1.59
N TYR A 22 4.10 3.28 -1.96
CA TYR A 22 3.79 3.71 -3.33
C TYR A 22 4.07 5.19 -3.58
N CYS A 23 3.60 6.08 -2.70
CA CYS A 23 3.67 7.53 -2.90
C CYS A 23 4.57 8.25 -1.90
N ASN A 24 5.19 7.53 -0.96
CA ASN A 24 5.97 8.07 0.17
C ASN A 24 5.23 9.09 1.04
N SER A 25 3.91 9.22 0.92
CA SER A 25 3.13 10.14 1.75
C SER A 25 3.05 9.67 3.20
N CYS A 26 3.09 10.64 4.11
CA CYS A 26 2.93 10.40 5.53
C CYS A 26 1.44 10.24 5.93
N PRO A 27 1.15 9.51 7.01
CA PRO A 27 -0.18 9.42 7.57
C PRO A 27 -0.77 10.78 7.96
N GLU A 28 0.06 11.68 8.49
CA GLU A 28 -0.39 13.01 8.91
C GLU A 28 -0.97 13.82 7.74
N LEU A 29 -0.38 13.67 6.55
CA LEU A 29 -0.81 14.39 5.36
C LEU A 29 -2.06 13.80 4.72
N THR A 30 -2.26 12.49 4.86
CA THR A 30 -3.35 11.82 4.15
C THR A 30 -4.67 11.90 4.91
N GLY A 31 -4.64 12.12 6.24
CA GLY A 31 -5.84 12.18 7.09
C GLY A 31 -6.64 10.88 7.15
N HIS A 32 -6.12 9.79 6.59
CA HIS A 32 -6.78 8.49 6.46
C HIS A 32 -5.89 7.38 6.99
N ASP A 33 -6.52 6.31 7.47
CA ASP A 33 -5.82 5.13 7.94
C ASP A 33 -5.04 4.45 6.82
N PHE A 34 -3.83 4.01 7.17
CA PHE A 34 -2.98 3.24 6.27
C PHE A 34 -3.29 1.76 6.45
N THR A 35 -3.33 1.06 5.33
CA THR A 35 -3.68 -0.36 5.29
C THR A 35 -2.52 -1.16 4.73
N VAL A 36 -2.45 -2.44 5.12
CA VAL A 36 -1.57 -3.39 4.43
C VAL A 36 -2.31 -3.91 3.21
N ASP A 37 -1.69 -3.74 2.04
CA ASP A 37 -2.17 -4.28 0.78
C ASP A 37 -1.23 -5.38 0.26
N HIS A 38 -1.79 -6.31 -0.52
CA HIS A 38 -1.02 -7.35 -1.19
C HIS A 38 -0.56 -6.85 -2.57
N VAL A 39 0.75 -6.73 -2.79
CA VAL A 39 1.32 -6.29 -4.07
C VAL A 39 0.76 -7.15 -5.21
N ILE A 40 0.87 -8.47 -5.07
CA ILE A 40 0.19 -9.46 -5.91
C ILE A 40 -1.10 -9.87 -5.19
N PRO A 41 -2.29 -9.68 -5.81
CA PRO A 41 -3.56 -10.07 -5.22
C PRO A 41 -3.62 -11.57 -4.92
N GLU A 42 -4.35 -11.97 -3.88
CA GLU A 42 -4.64 -13.38 -3.59
C GLU A 42 -5.29 -14.10 -4.77
N SER A 43 -6.15 -13.40 -5.54
CA SER A 43 -6.79 -13.95 -6.74
C SER A 43 -5.81 -14.31 -7.85
N ARG A 44 -4.59 -13.76 -7.83
CA ARG A 44 -3.50 -14.09 -8.76
C ARG A 44 -2.43 -14.98 -8.11
N GLY A 45 -2.75 -15.64 -7.00
CA GLY A 45 -1.82 -16.52 -6.27
C GLY A 45 -0.85 -15.78 -5.35
N GLY A 46 -1.10 -14.50 -5.04
CA GLY A 46 -0.27 -13.73 -4.14
C GLY A 46 -0.29 -14.26 -2.71
N LEU A 47 0.89 -14.55 -2.15
CA LEU A 47 1.03 -15.07 -0.79
C LEU A 47 1.00 -13.94 0.24
N THR A 48 0.52 -14.23 1.44
CA THR A 48 0.52 -13.28 2.57
C THR A 48 1.85 -13.27 3.29
N ARG A 49 2.90 -12.87 2.58
CA ARG A 49 4.28 -12.81 3.05
C ARG A 49 4.77 -11.38 3.10
N MET A 50 5.77 -11.13 3.95
CA MET A 50 6.36 -9.80 4.11
C MET A 50 6.81 -9.21 2.76
N GLU A 51 7.36 -10.04 1.86
CA GLU A 51 7.79 -9.60 0.54
C GLU A 51 6.63 -9.13 -0.36
N ASN A 52 5.43 -9.70 -0.20
CA ASN A 52 4.25 -9.41 -1.02
C ASN A 52 3.25 -8.46 -0.34
N LEU A 53 3.57 -7.97 0.85
CA LEU A 53 2.75 -7.02 1.60
C LEU A 53 3.38 -5.63 1.54
N CYS A 54 2.55 -4.62 1.36
CA CYS A 54 2.97 -3.24 1.17
C CYS A 54 2.19 -2.34 2.13
N TRP A 55 2.86 -1.36 2.75
CA TRP A 55 2.18 -0.34 3.56
C TRP A 55 1.72 0.77 2.63
N CYS A 56 0.41 0.92 2.44
CA CYS A 56 -0.13 1.91 1.52
C CYS A 56 -1.23 2.76 2.15
N CYS A 57 -1.34 4.00 1.68
CA CYS A 57 -2.46 4.85 2.04
C CYS A 57 -3.75 4.38 1.35
N PHE A 58 -4.88 4.79 1.90
CA PHE A 58 -6.21 4.48 1.35
C PHE A 58 -6.34 4.82 -0.14
N TRP A 59 -5.83 5.98 -0.57
CA TRP A 59 -5.89 6.43 -1.97
C TRP A 59 -5.11 5.54 -2.92
N CYS A 60 -3.84 5.22 -2.60
CA CYS A 60 -3.02 4.33 -3.42
C CYS A 60 -3.61 2.91 -3.45
N ASN A 61 -4.17 2.44 -2.33
CA ASN A 61 -4.82 1.15 -2.27
C ASN A 61 -6.05 1.12 -3.20
N ALA A 62 -6.96 2.10 -3.07
CA ALA A 62 -8.14 2.22 -3.91
C ALA A 62 -7.78 2.31 -5.40
N PHE A 63 -6.76 3.10 -5.72
CA PHE A 63 -6.27 3.26 -7.09
C PHE A 63 -5.67 1.97 -7.66
N LYS A 64 -4.91 1.24 -6.85
CA LYS A 64 -4.37 -0.07 -7.23
C LYS A 64 -5.50 -1.08 -7.42
N GLN A 65 -6.52 -1.11 -6.59
CA GLN A 65 -7.68 -1.99 -6.77
C GLN A 65 -8.41 -1.71 -8.08
N ALA A 66 -8.63 -0.42 -8.39
CA ALA A 66 -9.22 -0.01 -9.67
C ALA A 66 -8.36 -0.42 -10.88
N ARG A 67 -7.03 -0.33 -10.79
CA ARG A 67 -6.10 -0.78 -11.84
C ARG A 67 -5.86 -2.28 -11.90
N THR A 68 -6.02 -2.99 -10.80
CA THR A 68 -5.95 -4.45 -10.82
C THR A 68 -7.09 -5.03 -11.67
N GLN A 69 -8.21 -4.28 -11.78
CA GLN A 69 -9.34 -4.55 -12.68
C GLN A 69 -9.17 -3.96 -14.09
N ALA A 70 -8.33 -2.93 -14.30
CA ALA A 70 -8.13 -2.27 -15.58
C ALA A 70 -6.64 -2.28 -15.98
N ALA A 71 -6.29 -3.02 -17.04
CA ALA A 71 -4.92 -3.22 -17.55
C ALA A 71 -4.07 -1.93 -17.55
N ASP A 72 -2.82 -2.06 -17.07
CA ASP A 72 -1.93 -0.96 -16.68
C ASP A 72 -1.69 0.11 -17.75
N ARG A 73 -1.79 1.38 -17.34
CA ARG A 73 -1.05 2.50 -17.93
C ARG A 73 -0.18 3.10 -16.82
N PRO A 74 1.16 3.19 -17.00
CA PRO A 74 2.04 3.71 -15.96
C PRO A 74 1.75 5.20 -15.75
N ALA A 75 1.06 5.54 -14.66
CA ALA A 75 0.95 6.94 -14.23
C ALA A 75 2.25 7.34 -13.54
N ARG A 76 3.15 7.86 -14.35
CA ARG A 76 4.14 8.86 -13.96
C ARG A 76 3.39 10.16 -13.64
N ALA A 77 3.30 10.50 -12.36
CA ALA A 77 3.17 11.90 -11.93
C ALA A 77 3.56 11.98 -10.46
N ALA A 78 4.74 12.54 -10.23
CA ALA A 78 5.23 12.98 -8.94
C ALA A 78 4.20 13.94 -8.30
N PHE A 79 3.55 13.51 -7.24
CA PHE A 79 2.95 14.42 -6.28
C PHE A 79 3.85 14.37 -5.05
N GLN A 80 4.62 15.42 -4.82
CA GLN A 80 5.43 15.62 -3.64
C GLN A 80 4.63 16.45 -2.64
N PRO A 81 3.94 15.84 -1.67
CA PRO A 81 3.53 16.59 -0.51
C PRO A 81 4.66 16.51 0.53
N THR A 82 5.40 17.60 0.66
CA THR A 82 6.34 17.77 1.77
C THR A 82 5.55 17.89 3.06
N CYS A 83 5.72 16.94 3.97
CA CYS A 83 5.28 17.08 5.37
C CYS A 83 6.24 18.07 6.04
N GLY A 84 5.75 19.28 6.32
CA GLY A 84 6.36 20.25 7.23
C GLY A 84 5.77 20.11 8.61
#